data_AF-A0A7W0KPX2-F1
#
_entry.id   AF-A0A7W0KPX2-F1
#
_cell.length_a   1.000
_cell.length_b   1.000
_cell.length_c   1.000
_cell.angle_alpha   90.00
_cell.angle_beta   90.00
_cell.angle_gamma   90.00
#
_symmetry.space_group_name_H-M   'P 1'
#
loop_
_entity.id
_entity.type
_entity.pdbx_description
1 polymer ?
#
loop_
_entity_poly.entity_id
_entity_poly.type
_entity_poly.pdbx_seq_one_letter_code
_entity_poly.pdbx_strand_id
1 'polypeptide(L)' 'MERPPADPVKLLASWMEWERGEITPGRVMADLKTGGLRDVLEHLAAATATEGA' A
#
# COMPACT_ATOMS: atom_id res chain seq x y z
N MET A 1 -20.23 2.34 0.22
CA MET A 1 -19.63 1.30 -0.65
C MET A 1 -18.55 0.62 0.17
N GLU A 2 -18.63 -0.69 0.30
CA GLU A 2 -17.58 -1.50 0.93
C GLU A 2 -16.35 -1.42 0.04
N ARG A 3 -15.24 -0.88 0.55
CA ARG A 3 -13.98 -0.79 -0.20
C ARG A 3 -13.40 -2.20 -0.28
N PRO A 4 -12.98 -2.70 -1.45
CA PRO A 4 -12.31 -3.99 -1.53
C PRO A 4 -11.09 -4.00 -0.60
N PRO A 5 -10.76 -5.15 0.00
CA PRO A 5 -9.59 -5.26 0.86
C PRO A 5 -8.32 -4.87 0.10
N ALA A 6 -7.36 -4.31 0.82
CA ALA A 6 -6.07 -3.95 0.24
C ALA A 6 -5.37 -5.18 -0.33
N ASP A 7 -4.73 -5.00 -1.49
CA ASP A 7 -3.95 -6.03 -2.18
C ASP A 7 -2.47 -5.61 -2.18
N PRO A 8 -1.64 -6.14 -1.26
CA PRO A 8 -0.23 -5.77 -1.14
C PRO A 8 0.57 -5.99 -2.42
N VAL A 9 0.20 -6.97 -3.26
CA VAL A 9 0.91 -7.27 -4.51
C VAL A 9 0.68 -6.16 -5.53
N LYS A 10 -0.55 -5.65 -5.63
CA LYS A 10 -0.86 -4.51 -6.51
C LYS A 10 -0.22 -3.21 -6.03
N LEU A 11 -0.21 -2.98 -4.71
CA LEU A 11 0.48 -1.83 -4.13
C LEU A 11 1.97 -1.85 -4.46
N LEU A 12 2.62 -3.01 -4.34
CA LEU A 12 4.02 -3.20 -4.71
C LEU A 12 4.25 -2.97 -6.21
N ALA A 13 3.37 -3.49 -7.07
CA ALA A 13 3.48 -3.27 -8.51
C ALA A 13 3.46 -1.77 -8.87
N SER A 14 2.50 -1.01 -8.33
CA SER A 14 2.42 0.44 -8.53
C SER A 14 3.65 1.18 -8.01
N TRP A 15 4.22 0.74 -6.87
CA TRP A 15 5.48 1.28 -6.37
C TRP A 15 6.64 1.04 -7.34
N MET A 16 6.77 -0.19 -7.85
CA MET A 16 7.85 -0.54 -8.78
C MET A 16 7.76 0.20 -10.13
N GLU A 17 6.55 0.45 -10.64
CA GLU A 17 6.34 1.29 -11.84
C GLU A 17 6.85 2.73 -11.60
N TRP A 18 6.57 3.30 -10.42
CA TRP A 18 7.07 4.61 -10.05
C TRP A 18 8.60 4.63 -9.91
N GLU A 19 9.16 3.62 -9.26
CA GLU A 19 10.61 3.50 -9.06
C GLU A 19 11.38 3.41 -10.39
N ARG A 20 10.77 2.78 -11.41
CA ARG A 20 11.31 2.76 -12.79
C ARG A 20 11.09 4.07 -13.56
N GLY A 21 10.35 5.02 -13.01
CA GLY A 21 10.02 6.30 -13.65
C GLY A 21 8.87 6.23 -14.65
N GLU A 22 8.08 5.14 -14.64
CA GLU A 22 6.97 4.92 -15.59
C GLU A 22 5.72 5.75 -15.23
N ILE A 23 5.54 6.07 -13.95
CA ILE A 23 4.46 6.92 -13.45
C ILE A 23 4.97 8.05 -12.56
N THR A 24 4.22 9.13 -12.45
CA THR A 24 4.61 10.31 -11.67
C THR A 24 4.43 10.08 -10.16
N PRO A 25 5.15 10.84 -9.30
CA PRO A 25 4.94 10.80 -7.84
C PRO A 25 3.48 11.03 -7.43
N GLY A 26 2.78 11.97 -8.08
CA GLY A 26 1.37 12.22 -7.79
C GLY A 26 0.47 11.03 -8.11
N ARG A 27 0.76 10.33 -9.22
CA ARG A 27 -0.01 9.16 -9.65
C ARG A 27 0.18 7.99 -8.69
N VAL A 28 1.42 7.63 -8.34
CA VAL A 28 1.67 6.53 -7.40
C VAL A 28 1.05 6.78 -6.04
N MET A 29 1.07 8.03 -5.54
CA MET A 29 0.43 8.37 -4.25
C MET A 29 -1.09 8.20 -4.30
N ALA A 30 -1.73 8.50 -5.42
CA ALA A 30 -3.16 8.27 -5.62
C ALA A 30 -3.49 6.77 -5.68
N ASP A 31 -2.68 5.99 -6.40
CA ASP A 31 -2.86 4.54 -6.54
C ASP A 31 -2.65 3.82 -5.21
N LEU A 32 -1.61 4.17 -4.44
CA LEU A 32 -1.35 3.62 -3.10
C LEU A 32 -2.45 3.97 -2.09
N LYS A 33 -2.94 5.22 -2.11
CA LYS A 33 -4.04 5.65 -1.26
C LYS A 33 -5.33 4.89 -1.58
N THR A 34 -5.64 4.75 -2.86
CA THR A 34 -6.86 4.08 -3.33
C THR A 34 -6.78 2.57 -3.08
N GLY A 35 -5.61 1.97 -3.29
CA GLY A 35 -5.34 0.55 -3.08
C GLY A 35 -5.22 0.13 -1.62
N GLY A 36 -5.39 1.04 -0.67
CA GLY A 36 -5.47 0.71 0.75
C GLY A 36 -4.10 0.53 1.44
N LEU A 37 -3.04 1.23 1.01
CA LEU A 37 -1.72 1.15 1.66
C LEU A 37 -1.79 1.41 3.17
N ARG A 38 -2.67 2.33 3.60
CA ARG A 38 -2.90 2.61 5.02
C ARG A 38 -3.29 1.35 5.80
N ASP A 39 -4.23 0.58 5.27
CA ASP A 39 -4.76 -0.60 5.95
C ASP A 39 -3.67 -1.67 6.09
N VAL A 40 -2.81 -1.81 5.07
CA VAL A 40 -1.64 -2.70 5.11
C VAL A 40 -0.64 -2.28 6.18
N LEU A 41 -0.31 -0.98 6.26
CA LEU A 41 0.62 -0.47 7.27
C LEU A 41 0.08 -0.62 8.70
N GLU A 42 -1.21 -0.33 8.91
CA GLU A 42 -1.87 -0.51 10.21
C GLU A 42 -1.87 -1.99 10.62
N HIS A 43 -2.15 -2.91 9.69
CA HIS A 43 -2.09 -4.35 9.94
C HIS A 43 -0.68 -4.81 10.34
N LEU A 44 0.36 -4.39 9.60
CA LEU A 44 1.75 -4.72 9.92
C LEU A 44 2.19 -4.13 11.26
N ALA A 45 1.84 -2.87 11.55
CA ALA A 45 2.14 -2.24 12.82
C ALA A 45 1.52 -3.01 14.00
N ALA A 46 0.26 -3.44 13.86
CA ALA A 46 -0.41 -4.24 14.88
C ALA A 46 0.22 -5.64 15.05
N ALA A 47 0.63 -6.29 13.96
CA ALA A 47 1.33 -7.57 14.01
C ALA A 47 2.68 -7.45 14.74
N THR A 48 3.49 -6.43 14.41
CA THR A 48 4.80 -6.20 15.05
C THR A 48 4.70 -5.87 16.55
N ALA A 49 3.63 -5.20 16.97
CA ALA A 49 3.38 -4.92 18.39
C ALA A 49 3.04 -6.19 19.20
N THR A 50 2.57 -7.25 18.53
CA THR A 50 2.17 -8.51 19.16
C THR A 50 3.36 -9.48 19.30
N GLU A 51 4.35 -9.43 18.41
CA GLU A 51 5.55 -10.29 18.47
C GLU A 51 6.60 -9.81 19.49
N GLY A 52 6.47 -8.57 20.01
CA GLY A 52 7.37 -7.98 20.98
C GLY A 52 6.89 -7.96 22.44
N ALA A 53 5.75 -8.59 22.74
CA ALA A 53 5.14 -8.67 24.08
C ALA A 53 5.25 -10.08 24.68
#